data_AF-A0A3L7W1H3-F1
#
_entry.id   AF-A0A3L7W1H3-F1
#
_cell.length_a   1.000
_cell.length_b   1.000
_cell.length_c   1.000
_cell.angle_alpha   90.00
_cell.angle_beta   90.00
_cell.angle_gamma   90.00
#
_symmetry.space_group_name_H-M   'P 1'
#
loop_
_entity.id
_entity.type
_entity.pdbx_description
1 polymer ?
#
loop_
_entity_poly.entity_id
_entity_poly.type
_entity_poly.pdbx_seq_one_letter_code
_entity_poly.pdbx_strand_id
1 'polypeptide(L)'
;MLAPGFWDDQRVARRLAREAEGIREELTLWERLIAGARDLSELFELASSENDEALLAEVSEKATSLEAEFQGARTALLFAGEYADADAIVTIQAGAGGTEACDWTAILLRAYMRWAERHKFATEIVDFTE
;
A
#
# COMPACT_ATOMS: atom_id res chain seq x y z
N MET A 1 -8.17 -18.61 14.57
CA MET A 1 -7.55 -18.22 15.86
C MET A 1 -8.26 -18.81 17.10
N LEU A 2 -9.51 -19.29 17.02
CA LEU A 2 -10.26 -19.81 18.17
C LEU A 2 -10.08 -21.31 18.44
N ALA A 3 -9.23 -22.00 17.67
CA ALA A 3 -8.99 -23.42 17.83
C ALA A 3 -8.15 -23.69 19.10
N PRO A 4 -8.46 -24.73 19.90
CA PRO A 4 -7.62 -25.15 21.02
C PRO A 4 -6.19 -25.44 20.55
N GLY A 5 -5.19 -24.94 21.29
CA GLY A 5 -3.77 -25.13 20.98
C GLY A 5 -3.19 -24.23 19.88
N PHE A 6 -3.98 -23.32 19.30
CA PHE A 6 -3.48 -22.40 18.26
C PHE A 6 -2.32 -21.50 18.75
N TRP A 7 -2.29 -21.17 20.04
CA TRP A 7 -1.27 -20.33 20.65
C TRP A 7 -0.07 -21.09 21.23
N ASP A 8 -0.07 -22.43 21.12
CA ASP A 8 0.98 -23.28 21.70
C ASP A 8 2.30 -23.13 20.94
N ASP A 9 2.24 -22.90 19.63
CA ASP A 9 3.38 -22.50 18.80
C ASP A 9 3.33 -21.00 18.50
N GLN A 10 4.03 -20.21 19.31
CA GLN A 10 4.06 -18.75 19.15
C GLN A 10 4.60 -18.28 17.80
N ARG A 11 5.49 -19.04 17.14
CA ARG A 11 6.04 -18.65 15.83
C ARG A 11 4.97 -18.80 14.75
N VAL A 12 4.31 -19.96 14.72
CA VAL A 12 3.24 -20.25 13.76
C VAL A 12 2.04 -19.33 14.00
N ALA A 13 1.64 -19.13 15.26
CA ALA A 13 0.54 -18.25 15.61
C ALA A 13 0.76 -16.81 15.16
N ARG A 14 1.97 -16.26 15.38
CA ARG A 14 2.32 -14.88 14.94
C ARG A 14 2.32 -14.75 13.43
N ARG A 15 2.87 -15.73 12.71
CA ARG A 15 2.87 -15.73 11.24
C ARG A 15 1.44 -15.71 10.69
N LEU A 16 0.60 -16.66 11.12
CA LEU A 16 -0.79 -16.75 10.68
C LEU A 16 -1.61 -15.52 11.08
N ALA A 17 -1.31 -14.90 12.23
CA ALA A 17 -1.96 -13.67 12.63
C ALA A 17 -1.60 -12.49 11.73
N ARG A 18 -0.33 -12.38 11.32
CA ARG A 18 0.12 -11.35 10.39
C ARG A 18 -0.49 -11.54 9.00
N GLU A 19 -0.50 -12.78 8.49
CA GLU A 19 -1.14 -13.12 7.21
C GLU A 19 -2.65 -12.80 7.25
N ALA A 20 -3.34 -13.21 8.31
CA ALA A 20 -4.77 -12.93 8.46
C ALA A 20 -5.10 -11.45 8.58
N GLU A 21 -4.21 -10.65 9.19
CA GLU A 21 -4.39 -9.21 9.27
C GLU A 21 -4.22 -8.54 7.90
N GLY A 22 -3.19 -8.89 7.14
CA GLY A 22 -3.01 -8.37 5.77
C GLY A 22 -4.20 -8.67 4.87
N ILE A 23 -4.70 -9.91 4.90
CA ILE A 23 -5.91 -10.30 4.15
C ILE A 23 -7.14 -9.50 4.60
N ARG A 24 -7.28 -9.25 5.91
CA ARG A 24 -8.41 -8.48 6.45
C ARG A 24 -8.34 -7.02 6.04
N GLU A 25 -7.16 -6.42 6.05
CA GLU A 25 -6.94 -5.05 5.57
C GLU A 25 -7.30 -4.92 4.09
N GLU A 26 -6.86 -5.89 3.27
CA GLU A 26 -7.21 -5.94 1.84
C GLU A 26 -8.72 -6.08 1.63
N LEU A 27 -9.37 -7.00 2.34
CA LEU A 27 -10.83 -7.19 2.24
C LEU A 27 -11.58 -5.91 2.63
N THR A 28 -11.18 -5.28 3.75
CA THR A 28 -11.80 -4.05 4.25
C THR A 28 -11.65 -2.90 3.25
N LEU A 29 -10.51 -2.80 2.57
CA LEU A 29 -10.28 -1.82 1.52
C LEU A 29 -11.27 -2.01 0.36
N TRP A 30 -11.40 -3.25 -0.14
CA TRP A 30 -12.30 -3.54 -1.26
C TRP A 30 -13.77 -3.37 -0.89
N GLU A 31 -14.17 -3.82 0.30
CA GLU A 31 -15.53 -3.62 0.82
C GLU A 31 -15.88 -2.13 0.90
N ARG A 32 -14.95 -1.29 1.37
CA ARG A 32 -15.13 0.17 1.41
C ARG A 32 -15.27 0.78 0.02
N LEU A 33 -14.43 0.39 -0.93
CA LEU A 33 -14.51 0.89 -2.31
C LEU A 33 -15.83 0.50 -2.99
N ILE A 34 -16.28 -0.75 -2.80
CA ILE A 34 -17.55 -1.24 -3.33
C ILE A 34 -18.73 -0.50 -2.71
N ALA A 35 -18.72 -0.32 -1.38
CA ALA A 35 -19.76 0.43 -0.68
C ALA A 35 -19.80 1.88 -1.18
N GLY A 36 -18.65 2.56 -1.24
CA GLY A 36 -18.57 3.93 -1.74
C GLY A 36 -19.05 4.09 -3.19
N ALA A 37 -18.77 3.11 -4.06
CA ALA A 37 -19.26 3.13 -5.44
C ALA A 37 -20.79 2.95 -5.53
N ARG A 38 -21.37 2.12 -4.67
CA ARG A 38 -22.83 1.93 -4.57
C ARG A 38 -23.50 3.21 -4.07
N ASP A 39 -23.03 3.74 -2.95
CA ASP A 39 -23.56 4.98 -2.35
C ASP A 39 -23.51 6.14 -3.35
N LEU A 40 -22.42 6.23 -4.12
CA LEU A 40 -22.25 7.26 -5.15
C LEU A 40 -23.19 7.07 -6.35
N SER A 41 -23.46 5.81 -6.72
CA SER A 41 -24.42 5.49 -7.79
C SER A 41 -25.84 5.86 -7.38
N GLU A 42 -26.25 5.53 -6.14
CA GLU A 42 -27.55 5.91 -5.59
C GLU A 42 -27.69 7.43 -5.50
N LEU A 43 -26.64 8.13 -5.07
CA LEU A 43 -26.61 9.60 -4.99
C LEU A 43 -26.73 10.25 -6.38
N PHE A 44 -26.06 9.68 -7.38
CA PHE A 44 -26.14 10.14 -8.76
C PHE A 44 -27.56 9.98 -9.34
N GLU A 45 -28.21 8.84 -9.08
CA GLU A 45 -29.59 8.58 -9.51
C GLU A 45 -30.55 9.61 -8.89
N LEU A 46 -30.42 9.87 -7.58
CA LEU A 46 -31.22 10.88 -6.89
C LEU A 46 -31.00 12.27 -7.50
N ALA A 47 -29.74 12.72 -7.60
CA ALA A 47 -29.37 14.03 -8.14
C ALA A 47 -29.88 14.23 -9.58
N SER A 48 -29.77 13.19 -10.40
CA SER A 48 -30.24 13.21 -11.79
C SER A 48 -31.76 13.27 -11.88
N SER A 49 -32.46 12.54 -11.01
CA SER A 49 -33.93 12.53 -10.99
C SER A 49 -34.53 13.88 -10.57
N GLU A 50 -33.83 14.62 -9.71
CA GLU A 50 -34.27 15.93 -9.21
C GLU A 50 -33.71 17.11 -10.03
N ASN A 51 -32.83 16.86 -11.01
CA ASN A 51 -32.03 17.87 -11.72
C ASN A 51 -31.27 18.81 -10.76
N ASP A 52 -30.75 18.26 -9.66
CA ASP A 52 -29.98 19.03 -8.68
C ASP A 52 -28.51 19.16 -9.15
N GLU A 53 -28.20 20.29 -9.80
CA GLU A 53 -26.86 20.59 -10.31
C GLU A 53 -25.80 20.68 -9.19
N ALA A 54 -26.18 21.13 -7.99
CA ALA A 54 -25.24 21.23 -6.88
C ALA A 54 -24.86 19.84 -6.37
N LEU A 55 -25.86 18.95 -6.27
CA LEU A 55 -25.62 17.56 -5.87
C LEU A 55 -24.85 16.78 -6.94
N LEU A 56 -25.11 17.03 -8.22
CA LEU A 56 -24.32 16.45 -9.32
C LEU A 56 -22.84 16.88 -9.26
N ALA A 57 -22.55 18.12 -8.88
CA ALA A 57 -21.18 18.59 -8.68
C ALA A 57 -20.50 17.85 -7.50
N GLU A 58 -21.22 17.67 -6.38
CA GLU A 58 -20.71 16.91 -5.23
C GLU A 58 -20.42 15.43 -5.60
N VAL A 59 -21.31 14.80 -6.37
CA VAL A 59 -21.10 13.44 -6.90
C VAL A 59 -19.82 13.36 -7.74
N SER A 60 -19.57 14.35 -8.61
CA SER A 60 -18.37 14.39 -9.45
C SER A 60 -17.07 14.47 -8.62
N GLU A 61 -17.05 15.29 -7.56
CA GLU A 61 -15.90 15.39 -6.67
C GLU A 61 -15.64 14.08 -5.92
N LYS A 62 -16.70 13.47 -5.36
CA LYS A 62 -16.60 12.17 -4.68
C LYS A 62 -16.17 11.06 -5.62
N ALA A 63 -16.67 11.04 -6.87
CA ALA A 63 -16.26 10.10 -7.90
C ALA A 63 -14.75 10.18 -8.16
N THR A 64 -14.24 11.41 -8.30
CA THR A 64 -12.81 11.66 -8.55
C THR A 64 -11.95 11.15 -7.40
N SER A 65 -12.37 11.38 -6.15
CA SER A 65 -11.66 10.87 -4.96
C SER A 65 -11.68 9.33 -4.90
N LEU A 66 -12.84 8.71 -5.13
CA LEU A 66 -13.00 7.26 -5.10
C LEU A 66 -12.17 6.59 -6.20
N GLU A 67 -12.15 7.18 -7.40
CA GLU A 67 -11.32 6.72 -8.51
C GLU A 67 -9.83 6.77 -8.14
N ALA A 68 -9.36 7.85 -7.52
CA ALA A 68 -7.97 7.95 -7.07
C ALA A 68 -7.59 6.86 -6.05
N GLU A 69 -8.47 6.56 -5.08
CA GLU A 69 -8.28 5.47 -4.14
C GLU A 69 -8.24 4.10 -4.84
N PHE A 70 -9.17 3.85 -5.76
CA PHE A 70 -9.22 2.62 -6.55
C PHE A 70 -7.95 2.43 -7.40
N GLN A 71 -7.44 3.49 -8.02
CA GLN A 71 -6.19 3.46 -8.79
C GLN A 71 -4.99 3.08 -7.91
N GLY A 72 -4.94 3.61 -6.68
CA GLY A 72 -3.96 3.21 -5.68
C GLY A 72 -4.05 1.72 -5.35
N ALA A 73 -5.26 1.23 -5.04
CA ALA A 73 -5.51 -0.18 -4.75
C ALA A 73 -5.15 -1.10 -5.93
N ARG A 74 -5.51 -0.71 -7.16
CA ARG A 74 -5.17 -1.46 -8.38
C ARG A 74 -3.67 -1.52 -8.63
N THR A 75 -2.96 -0.44 -8.34
CA THR A 75 -1.49 -0.42 -8.46
C THR A 75 -0.85 -1.38 -7.45
N ALA A 76 -1.41 -1.48 -6.24
CA ALA A 76 -0.94 -2.44 -5.25
C ALA A 76 -1.05 -3.89 -5.74
N LEU A 77 -2.10 -4.24 -6.51
CA LEU A 77 -2.25 -5.57 -7.11
C LEU A 77 -1.12 -5.93 -8.09
N LEU A 78 -0.45 -4.94 -8.70
CA LEU A 78 0.70 -5.20 -9.57
C LEU A 78 1.91 -5.74 -8.81
N PHE A 79 1.94 -5.58 -7.48
CA PHE A 79 2.98 -6.08 -6.62
C PHE A 79 2.65 -7.46 -6.02
N ALA A 80 1.66 -8.18 -6.56
CA ALA A 80 1.34 -9.55 -6.16
C ALA A 80 2.27 -10.56 -6.86
N GLY A 81 3.39 -10.88 -6.22
CA GLY A 81 4.34 -11.92 -6.65
C GLY A 81 4.73 -12.83 -5.49
N GLU A 82 5.41 -13.94 -5.80
CA GLU A 82 5.84 -14.96 -4.80
C GLU A 82 6.61 -14.36 -3.61
N TYR A 83 7.29 -13.23 -3.81
CA TYR A 83 8.11 -12.54 -2.81
C TYR A 83 7.54 -11.19 -2.38
N ALA A 84 6.27 -10.89 -2.67
CA ALA A 84 5.63 -9.62 -2.32
C ALA A 84 5.65 -9.33 -0.81
N ASP A 85 5.54 -10.37 0.00
CA ASP A 85 5.51 -10.30 1.46
C ASP A 85 6.90 -10.50 2.09
N ALA A 86 7.94 -10.70 1.29
CA ALA A 86 9.30 -10.90 1.78
C ALA A 86 10.00 -9.55 2.04
N ASP A 87 10.84 -9.51 3.08
CA ASP A 87 11.71 -8.36 3.30
C ASP A 87 12.70 -8.24 2.12
N ALA A 88 12.88 -7.01 1.63
CA ALA A 88 13.76 -6.72 0.51
C ALA A 88 15.20 -6.44 0.98
N ILE A 89 16.18 -7.08 0.34
CA ILE A 89 17.59 -6.69 0.43
C ILE A 89 17.91 -5.78 -0.76
N VAL A 90 18.35 -4.55 -0.48
CA VAL A 90 18.69 -3.56 -1.49
C VAL A 90 20.20 -3.30 -1.46
N THR A 91 20.87 -3.57 -2.58
CA THR A 91 22.30 -3.27 -2.76
C THR A 91 22.44 -2.11 -3.73
N ILE A 92 23.12 -1.04 -3.33
CA ILE A 92 23.45 0.10 -4.19
C ILE A 92 24.95 0.11 -4.42
N GLN A 93 25.38 0.00 -5.67
CA GLN A 93 26.79 -0.02 -6.04
C GLN A 93 27.13 1.18 -6.91
N ALA A 94 28.23 1.85 -6.60
CA ALA A 94 28.78 2.88 -7.45
C ALA A 94 29.28 2.25 -8.77
N GLY A 95 28.79 2.77 -9.89
CA GLY A 95 29.25 2.36 -11.21
C GLY A 95 30.58 3.01 -11.60
N ALA A 96 30.89 3.02 -12.91
CA ALA A 96 32.04 3.74 -13.41
C ALA A 96 31.85 5.27 -13.20
N GLY A 97 32.80 5.92 -12.53
CA GLY A 97 32.71 7.36 -12.24
C GLY A 97 33.54 7.83 -11.04
N GLY A 98 34.17 6.93 -10.29
CA GLY A 98 35.01 7.32 -9.14
C GLY A 98 34.21 8.03 -8.05
N THR A 99 34.75 9.10 -7.48
CA THR A 99 34.15 9.82 -6.33
C THR A 99 32.74 10.33 -6.60
N GLU A 100 32.45 10.85 -7.79
CA GLU A 100 31.10 11.37 -8.10
C GLU A 100 30.04 10.24 -8.10
N ALA A 101 30.40 9.05 -8.56
CA ALA A 101 29.52 7.89 -8.50
C ALA A 101 29.28 7.41 -7.05
N CYS A 102 30.31 7.52 -6.19
CA CYS A 102 30.18 7.25 -4.75
C CYS A 102 29.24 8.27 -4.07
N ASP A 103 29.42 9.56 -4.33
CA ASP A 103 28.57 10.62 -3.79
C ASP A 103 27.10 10.44 -4.21
N TRP A 104 26.87 10.06 -5.47
CA TRP A 104 25.54 9.76 -5.96
C TRP A 104 24.91 8.53 -5.28
N THR A 105 25.70 7.48 -5.07
CA THR A 105 25.26 6.28 -4.34
C THR A 105 24.85 6.62 -2.91
N ALA A 106 25.59 7.50 -2.23
CA ALA A 106 25.22 8.00 -0.90
C ALA A 106 23.93 8.83 -0.91
N ILE A 107 23.67 9.59 -1.98
CA ILE A 107 22.38 10.29 -2.17
C ILE A 107 21.24 9.29 -2.32
N LEU A 108 21.41 8.25 -3.14
CA LEU A 108 20.40 7.20 -3.36
C LEU A 108 20.09 6.43 -2.08
N LEU A 109 21.11 6.02 -1.32
CA LEU A 109 20.92 5.34 -0.03
C LEU A 109 20.02 6.17 0.89
N ARG A 110 20.34 7.47 1.06
CA ARG A 110 19.52 8.38 1.87
C ARG A 110 18.11 8.57 1.33
N ALA A 111 17.94 8.55 0.01
CA ALA A 111 16.62 8.65 -0.61
C ALA A 111 15.75 7.43 -0.28
N TYR A 112 16.29 6.22 -0.43
CA TYR A 112 15.57 4.98 -0.11
C TYR A 112 15.30 4.80 1.37
N MET A 113 16.24 5.17 2.26
CA MET A 113 16.00 5.15 3.71
C MET A 113 14.81 6.05 4.09
N ARG A 114 14.76 7.28 3.55
CA ARG A 114 13.61 8.18 3.79
C ARG A 114 12.31 7.66 3.17
N TRP A 115 12.38 7.03 2.00
CA TRP A 115 11.20 6.44 1.38
C TRP A 115 10.64 5.29 2.23
N ALA A 116 11.51 4.42 2.75
CA ALA A 116 11.13 3.30 3.61
C ALA A 116 10.51 3.79 4.93
N GLU A 117 11.10 4.81 5.56
CA GLU A 117 10.56 5.44 6.77
C GLU A 117 9.15 6.02 6.55
N ARG A 118 8.93 6.72 5.41
CA ARG A 118 7.61 7.26 5.05
C ARG A 118 6.54 6.18 4.87
N HIS A 119 6.94 4.99 4.40
CA HIS A 119 6.06 3.83 4.25
C HIS A 119 6.05 2.93 5.50
N LYS A 120 6.67 3.38 6.60
CA LYS A 120 6.72 2.68 7.90
C LYS A 120 7.41 1.31 7.85
N PHE A 121 8.32 1.12 6.91
CA PHE A 121 9.16 -0.08 6.87
C PHE A 121 10.32 0.03 7.87
N ALA A 122 10.66 -1.08 8.52
CA ALA A 122 11.90 -1.19 9.28
C ALA A 122 13.08 -1.23 8.30
N THR A 123 14.21 -0.60 8.66
CA THR A 123 15.43 -0.59 7.85
C THR A 123 16.63 -0.97 8.68
N GLU A 124 17.53 -1.74 8.08
CA GLU A 124 18.80 -2.17 8.68
C GLU A 124 19.91 -2.08 7.62
N ILE A 125 21.05 -1.48 7.97
CA ILE A 125 22.22 -1.47 7.11
C ILE A 125 23.01 -2.75 7.41
N VAL A 126 23.00 -3.68 6.45
CA VAL A 126 23.67 -4.99 6.60
C VAL A 126 25.16 -4.91 6.28
N ASP A 127 25.52 -4.12 5.27
CA ASP A 127 26.91 -3.92 4.83
C ASP A 127 27.07 -2.50 4.26
N PHE A 128 28.23 -1.88 4.49
CA PHE A 128 28.54 -0.54 4.05
C PHE A 128 30.05 -0.41 3.79
N THR A 129 30.40 0.07 2.60
CA THR A 129 31.78 0.35 2.21
C THR A 129 31.89 1.84 1.86
N GLU A 130 32.89 2.52 2.43
CA GLU A 130 33.23 3.91 2.11
C GLU A 130 33.94 4.06 0.76
#